data_AF-A0A9E0I612-F1
#
_entry.id   AF-A0A9E0I612-F1
#
_cell.length_a   1.000
_cell.length_b   1.000
_cell.length_c   1.000
_cell.angle_alpha   90.00
_cell.angle_beta   90.00
_cell.angle_gamma   90.00
#
_symmetry.space_group_name_H-M   'P 1'
#
loop_
_entity.id
_entity.type
_entity.pdbx_description
1 polymer ?
#
loop_
_entity_poly.entity_id
_entity_poly.type
_entity_poly.pdbx_seq_one_letter_code
_entity_poly.pdbx_strand_id
1 'polypeptide(L)'
;MSVAVPVLLALDTATDRVHAALAVGEAVRPLDLPGGAQASTQLLPALQGLLRDAGLVWTDLDAIAFGSGPGAFTGLRTACSVTQGLALGADCPVIVLDTLMAVAEDARQQAPQGCPCGDTVGGLPAARMDEL
;
A
#
# COMPACT_ATOMS: atom_id res chain seq x y z
N MET A 1 -27.32 14.70 3.13
CA MET A 1 -26.17 14.33 3.97
C MET A 1 -25.03 14.06 3.02
N SER A 2 -24.13 15.03 2.82
CA SER A 2 -22.98 14.85 1.93
C SER A 2 -22.04 13.87 2.62
N VAL A 3 -21.80 12.72 2.02
CA VAL A 3 -20.72 11.82 2.47
C VAL A 3 -19.41 12.57 2.20
N ALA A 4 -18.59 12.76 3.23
CA ALA A 4 -17.25 13.32 3.06
C ALA A 4 -16.44 12.40 2.15
N VAL A 5 -15.62 12.97 1.27
CA VAL A 5 -14.78 12.19 0.36
C VAL A 5 -13.67 11.55 1.19
N PRO A 6 -13.56 10.19 1.22
CA PRO A 6 -12.60 9.54 2.08
C PRO A 6 -11.15 9.75 1.60
N VAL A 7 -10.23 9.92 2.54
CA VAL A 7 -8.80 10.07 2.30
C VAL A 7 -8.06 8.90 2.95
N LEU A 8 -7.49 8.01 2.14
CA LEU A 8 -6.84 6.79 2.61
C LEU A 8 -5.40 6.73 2.13
N LEU A 9 -4.50 6.32 3.01
CA LEU A 9 -3.12 6.02 2.64
C LEU A 9 -2.87 4.52 2.78
N ALA A 10 -2.33 3.87 1.76
CA ALA A 10 -1.91 2.48 1.82
C ALA A 10 -0.41 2.36 1.57
N LEU A 11 0.28 1.43 2.26
CA LEU A 11 1.68 1.10 2.00
C LEU A 11 1.97 -0.40 2.15
N ASP A 12 2.85 -0.91 1.29
CA ASP A 12 3.38 -2.26 1.36
C ASP A 12 4.90 -2.21 1.12
N THR A 13 5.65 -2.82 2.03
CA THR A 13 7.11 -2.91 1.98
C THR A 13 7.58 -4.36 2.09
N ALA A 14 6.71 -5.33 1.76
CA ALA A 14 6.95 -6.76 1.89
C ALA A 14 8.00 -7.29 0.88
N THR A 15 8.35 -6.53 -0.15
CA THR A 15 9.30 -6.90 -1.21
C THR A 15 10.58 -6.05 -1.16
N ASP A 16 11.41 -6.15 -2.19
CA ASP A 16 12.55 -5.27 -2.43
C ASP A 16 12.14 -3.86 -2.93
N ARG A 17 10.83 -3.58 -2.96
CA ARG A 17 10.24 -2.28 -3.30
C ARG A 17 9.34 -1.79 -2.17
N VAL A 18 9.12 -0.49 -2.16
CA VAL A 18 8.07 0.14 -1.36
C VAL A 18 6.98 0.62 -2.31
N HIS A 19 5.80 0.05 -2.16
CA HIS A 19 4.60 0.49 -2.83
C HIS A 19 3.75 1.29 -1.85
N ALA A 20 3.23 2.43 -2.27
CA ALA A 20 2.25 3.18 -1.51
C ALA A 20 1.23 3.84 -2.44
N ALA A 21 0.08 4.21 -1.90
CA ALA A 21 -0.93 4.95 -2.65
C ALA A 21 -1.73 5.87 -1.72
N LEU A 22 -1.99 7.08 -2.18
CA LEU A 22 -2.94 8.00 -1.57
C LEU A 22 -4.22 8.01 -2.40
N ALA A 23 -5.33 7.62 -1.79
CA ALA A 23 -6.65 7.70 -2.37
C ALA A 23 -7.41 8.89 -1.77
N VAL A 24 -8.02 9.70 -2.65
CA VAL A 24 -8.94 10.79 -2.29
C VAL A 24 -10.23 10.56 -3.07
N GLY A 25 -11.19 9.88 -2.44
CA GLY A 25 -12.34 9.31 -3.13
C GLY A 25 -11.90 8.30 -4.20
N GLU A 26 -12.30 8.54 -5.45
CA GLU A 26 -11.92 7.69 -6.59
C GLU A 26 -10.53 8.00 -7.16
N ALA A 27 -9.92 9.13 -6.77
CA ALA A 27 -8.63 9.53 -7.30
C ALA A 27 -7.50 8.83 -6.52
N VAL A 28 -6.69 8.02 -7.23
CA VAL A 28 -5.56 7.29 -6.64
C VAL A 28 -4.24 7.83 -7.18
N ARG A 29 -3.30 8.09 -6.28
CA ARG A 29 -1.92 8.51 -6.59
C ARG A 29 -0.95 7.45 -6.10
N PRO A 30 -0.42 6.59 -6.99
CA PRO A 30 0.55 5.58 -6.60
C PRO A 30 1.93 6.21 -6.39
N LEU A 31 2.71 5.58 -5.52
CA LEU A 31 4.10 5.85 -5.22
C LEU A 31 4.83 4.50 -5.25
N ASP A 32 5.97 4.47 -5.94
CA ASP A 32 6.82 3.31 -6.03
C ASP A 32 8.28 3.74 -5.82
N LEU A 33 8.96 3.11 -4.86
CA LEU A 33 10.32 3.41 -4.47
C LEU A 33 11.16 2.13 -4.32
N PRO A 34 12.50 2.22 -4.46
CA PRO A 34 13.39 1.14 -4.04
C PRO A 34 13.23 0.81 -2.54
N GLY A 35 13.19 -0.48 -2.22
CA GLY A 35 13.12 -1.00 -0.86
C GLY A 35 14.50 -1.20 -0.21
N GLY A 36 14.55 -2.07 0.80
CA GLY A 36 15.79 -2.42 1.50
C GLY A 36 16.31 -1.33 2.45
N ALA A 37 17.64 -1.18 2.55
CA ALA A 37 18.28 -0.32 3.55
C ALA A 37 17.91 1.17 3.45
N GLN A 38 17.51 1.64 2.26
CA GLN A 38 17.12 3.04 2.01
C GLN A 38 15.61 3.28 2.20
N ALA A 39 14.81 2.22 2.33
CA ALA A 39 13.35 2.34 2.46
C ALA A 39 12.96 3.21 3.66
N SER A 40 13.62 3.01 4.80
CA SER A 40 13.30 3.71 6.06
C SER A 40 13.59 5.22 6.01
N THR A 41 14.56 5.65 5.22
CA THR A 41 14.93 7.08 5.10
C THR A 41 14.13 7.80 4.04
N GLN A 42 13.71 7.11 2.99
CA GLN A 42 13.01 7.70 1.84
C GLN A 42 11.48 7.69 1.98
N LEU A 43 10.93 6.70 2.69
CA LEU A 43 9.49 6.48 2.75
C LEU A 43 8.74 7.67 3.34
N LEU A 44 9.10 8.13 4.55
CA LEU A 44 8.39 9.23 5.21
C LEU A 44 8.41 10.54 4.40
N PRO A 45 9.57 11.01 3.89
CA PRO A 45 9.60 12.19 3.01
C PRO A 45 8.76 12.03 1.75
N ALA A 46 8.74 10.85 1.14
CA ALA A 46 7.98 10.61 -0.08
C ALA A 46 6.46 10.62 0.18
N LEU A 47 6.00 9.99 1.26
CA LEU A 47 4.60 10.04 1.70
C LEU A 47 4.16 11.46 2.05
N GLN A 48 5.03 12.24 2.71
CA GLN A 48 4.75 13.65 2.99
C GLN A 48 4.65 14.47 1.69
N GLY A 49 5.50 14.17 0.70
CA GLY A 49 5.41 14.74 -0.64
C GLY A 49 4.08 14.43 -1.31
N LEU A 50 3.63 13.17 -1.25
CA LEU A 50 2.36 12.70 -1.81
C LEU A 50 1.15 13.46 -1.25
N LEU A 51 1.12 13.66 0.08
CA LEU A 51 0.08 14.45 0.75
C LEU A 51 0.15 15.92 0.34
N ARG A 52 1.34 16.52 0.38
CA ARG A 52 1.55 17.93 0.01
C ARG A 52 1.10 18.20 -1.42
N ASP A 53 1.42 17.30 -2.36
CA ASP A 53 1.05 17.44 -3.77
C ASP A 53 -0.48 17.30 -3.98
N ALA A 54 -1.17 16.65 -3.04
CA ALA A 54 -2.64 16.62 -2.95
C ALA A 54 -3.23 17.79 -2.13
N GLY A 55 -2.40 18.66 -1.55
CA GLY A 55 -2.83 19.77 -0.69
C GLY A 55 -3.31 19.33 0.69
N LEU A 56 -2.89 18.15 1.15
CA LEU A 56 -3.33 17.51 2.39
C LEU A 56 -2.21 17.49 3.44
N VAL A 57 -2.61 17.31 4.70
CA VAL A 57 -1.73 17.03 5.83
C VAL A 57 -2.06 15.68 6.45
N TRP A 58 -1.20 15.18 7.35
CA TRP A 58 -1.37 13.87 7.99
C TRP A 58 -2.71 13.71 8.72
N THR A 59 -3.21 14.77 9.35
CA THR A 59 -4.48 14.78 10.09
C THR A 59 -5.72 14.79 9.18
N ASP A 60 -5.54 14.91 7.87
CA ASP A 60 -6.65 14.80 6.91
C ASP A 60 -6.90 13.33 6.51
N LEU A 61 -6.06 12.39 6.95
CA LEU A 61 -6.21 10.97 6.67
C LEU A 61 -7.33 10.36 7.52
N ASP A 62 -8.26 9.66 6.87
CA ASP A 62 -9.31 8.91 7.55
C ASP A 62 -8.82 7.54 8.03
N ALA A 63 -7.84 6.95 7.34
CA ALA A 63 -7.20 5.71 7.76
C ALA A 63 -5.84 5.49 7.07
N ILE A 64 -5.00 4.67 7.68
CA ILE A 64 -3.76 4.18 7.07
C ILE A 64 -3.81 2.65 6.99
N ALA A 65 -3.65 2.11 5.80
CA ALA A 65 -3.59 0.69 5.52
C ALA A 65 -2.15 0.23 5.32
N PHE A 66 -1.83 -0.99 5.77
CA PHE A 66 -0.53 -1.59 5.47
C PHE A 66 -0.60 -3.09 5.15
N GLY A 67 0.31 -3.52 4.27
CA GLY A 67 0.52 -4.94 3.97
C GLY A 67 1.18 -5.66 5.14
N SER A 68 0.50 -6.68 5.67
CA SER A 68 1.00 -7.52 6.77
C SER A 68 1.81 -8.73 6.31
N GLY A 69 2.01 -8.87 4.99
CA GLY A 69 2.73 -9.97 4.38
C GLY A 69 1.81 -11.07 3.84
N PRO A 70 2.38 -12.22 3.48
CA PRO A 70 3.78 -12.64 3.67
C PRO A 70 4.81 -11.79 2.89
N GLY A 71 6.08 -11.80 3.34
CA GLY A 71 7.19 -11.09 2.69
C GLY A 71 8.45 -10.96 3.55
N ALA A 72 9.37 -10.10 3.14
CA ALA A 72 10.64 -9.86 3.81
C ALA A 72 10.43 -9.32 5.24
N PHE A 73 11.00 -9.99 6.25
CA PHE A 73 10.80 -9.66 7.66
C PHE A 73 11.12 -8.19 8.00
N THR A 74 12.24 -7.67 7.49
CA THR A 74 12.63 -6.27 7.67
C THR A 74 11.59 -5.33 7.07
N GLY A 75 11.13 -5.66 5.87
CA GLY A 75 10.07 -4.96 5.16
C GLY A 75 8.78 -4.89 5.98
N LEU A 76 8.24 -6.03 6.42
CA LEU A 76 7.01 -6.09 7.22
C LEU A 76 7.10 -5.26 8.50
N ARG A 77 8.26 -5.29 9.17
CA ARG A 77 8.48 -4.44 10.35
C ARG A 77 8.51 -2.95 10.00
N THR A 78 9.09 -2.57 8.87
CA THR A 78 9.07 -1.18 8.39
C THR A 78 7.64 -0.70 8.14
N ALA A 79 6.82 -1.44 7.38
CA ALA A 79 5.43 -1.08 7.12
C ALA A 79 4.64 -0.93 8.43
N CYS A 80 4.74 -1.90 9.33
CA CYS A 80 4.05 -1.89 10.61
C CYS A 80 4.48 -0.68 11.48
N SER A 81 5.78 -0.45 11.68
CA SER A 81 6.28 0.64 12.52
C SER A 81 5.97 2.02 11.98
N VAL A 82 6.10 2.23 10.66
CA VAL A 82 5.76 3.51 10.02
C VAL A 82 4.26 3.77 10.14
N THR A 83 3.44 2.77 9.83
CA THR A 83 1.97 2.90 9.91
C THR A 83 1.52 3.21 11.32
N GLN A 84 2.01 2.49 12.32
CA GLN A 84 1.66 2.74 13.72
C GLN A 84 2.07 4.13 14.18
N GLY A 85 3.29 4.58 13.84
CA GLY A 85 3.77 5.91 14.20
C GLY A 85 2.96 7.03 13.55
N LEU A 86 2.64 6.88 12.28
CA LEU A 86 1.83 7.86 11.53
C LEU A 86 0.38 7.87 12.03
N ALA A 87 -0.24 6.72 12.21
CA ALA A 87 -1.62 6.61 12.66
C ALA A 87 -1.80 7.18 14.06
N LEU A 88 -0.84 6.94 14.96
CA LEU A 88 -0.81 7.55 16.29
C LEU A 88 -0.69 9.08 16.21
N GLY A 89 0.16 9.61 15.32
CA GLY A 89 0.35 11.05 15.15
C GLY A 89 -0.81 11.76 14.45
N ALA A 90 -1.50 11.05 13.54
CA ALA A 90 -2.65 11.54 12.77
C ALA A 90 -3.99 11.31 13.47
N ASP A 91 -4.02 10.55 14.57
CA ASP A 91 -5.24 10.13 15.28
C ASP A 91 -6.26 9.41 14.36
N CYS A 92 -5.76 8.48 13.54
CA CYS A 92 -6.60 7.73 12.60
C CYS A 92 -6.44 6.21 12.77
N PRO A 93 -7.46 5.42 12.40
CA PRO A 93 -7.40 3.96 12.46
C PRO A 93 -6.39 3.36 11.49
N VAL A 94 -5.90 2.17 11.86
CA VAL A 94 -5.03 1.34 11.02
C VAL A 94 -5.84 0.19 10.41
N ILE A 95 -5.66 -0.04 9.10
CA ILE A 95 -6.22 -1.17 8.37
C ILE A 95 -5.10 -2.15 8.03
N VAL A 96 -5.32 -3.43 8.33
CA VAL A 96 -4.37 -4.49 8.00
C VAL A 96 -4.82 -5.15 6.70
N LEU A 97 -3.90 -5.23 5.73
CA LEU A 97 -4.12 -5.89 4.45
C LEU A 97 -3.28 -7.16 4.37
N ASP A 98 -3.84 -8.18 3.73
CA ASP A 98 -3.07 -9.35 3.28
C ASP A 98 -2.40 -9.00 1.95
N THR A 99 -1.08 -9.09 1.90
CA THR A 99 -0.29 -8.67 0.73
C THR A 99 -0.65 -9.51 -0.50
N LEU A 100 -0.94 -10.81 -0.35
CA LEU A 100 -1.32 -11.65 -1.49
C LEU A 100 -2.73 -11.32 -2.00
N MET A 101 -3.65 -10.95 -1.12
CA MET A 101 -4.97 -10.45 -1.53
C MET A 101 -4.85 -9.13 -2.30
N ALA A 102 -3.94 -8.24 -1.91
CA ALA A 102 -3.67 -7.00 -2.65
C ALA A 102 -3.11 -7.28 -4.05
N VAL A 103 -2.16 -8.23 -4.17
CA VAL A 103 -1.61 -8.66 -5.46
C VAL A 103 -2.67 -9.33 -6.34
N ALA A 104 -3.53 -10.18 -5.76
CA ALA A 104 -4.61 -10.82 -6.49
C ALA A 104 -5.63 -9.79 -7.00
N GLU A 105 -5.92 -8.76 -6.22
CA GLU A 105 -6.79 -7.67 -6.60
C GLU A 105 -6.20 -6.84 -7.76
N ASP A 106 -4.91 -6.50 -7.69
CA ASP A 106 -4.22 -5.80 -8.77
C ASP A 106 -4.27 -6.61 -10.08
N ALA A 107 -3.96 -7.92 -10.01
CA ALA A 107 -4.06 -8.81 -11.16
C ALA A 107 -5.50 -8.88 -11.74
N ARG A 108 -6.52 -8.87 -10.87
CA ARG A 108 -7.94 -8.83 -11.29
C ARG A 108 -8.28 -7.54 -12.01
N GLN A 109 -7.76 -6.40 -11.57
CA GLN A 109 -8.00 -5.09 -12.21
C GLN A 109 -7.30 -4.97 -13.57
N GLN A 110 -6.14 -5.61 -13.73
CA GLN A 110 -5.39 -5.64 -14.99
C GLN A 110 -5.95 -6.65 -16.01
N ALA A 111 -6.75 -7.62 -15.56
CA ALA A 111 -7.32 -8.65 -16.42
C ALA A 111 -8.28 -8.04 -17.46
N PRO A 112 -8.20 -8.44 -18.75
CA PRO A 112 -9.14 -7.99 -19.77
C PRO A 112 -10.57 -8.39 -19.42
N GLN A 113 -11.51 -7.44 -19.45
CA GLN A 113 -12.92 -7.72 -19.23
C GLN A 113 -13.46 -8.59 -20.37
N GLY A 114 -13.73 -9.87 -20.08
CA GLY A 114 -14.28 -10.82 -21.06
C GLY A 114 -13.56 -12.15 -21.19
N CYS A 115 -12.58 -12.48 -20.34
CA CYS A 115 -12.02 -13.83 -20.32
C CYS A 115 -13.04 -14.83 -19.72
N PRO A 116 -13.57 -15.79 -20.49
CA PRO A 116 -14.54 -16.75 -19.98
C PRO A 116 -13.76 -17.90 -19.35
N CYS A 117 -13.41 -17.77 -18.09
CA CYS A 117 -12.78 -18.87 -17.38
C CYS A 117 -13.08 -18.78 -15.89
N GLY A 118 -14.25 -19.33 -15.52
CA GLY A 118 -14.22 -20.26 -14.40
C GLY A 118 -13.21 -21.36 -14.74
N ASP A 119 -12.36 -21.70 -13.78
CA ASP A 119 -11.36 -22.77 -13.84
C ASP A 119 -10.00 -22.46 -14.51
N THR A 120 -9.52 -21.22 -14.44
CA THR A 120 -8.06 -21.00 -14.44
C THR A 120 -7.61 -20.56 -13.06
N VAL A 121 -7.14 -21.53 -12.26
CA VAL A 121 -6.03 -21.27 -11.34
C VAL A 121 -4.82 -21.00 -12.22
N GLY A 122 -4.79 -19.81 -12.83
CA GLY A 122 -3.54 -19.24 -13.29
C GLY A 122 -2.74 -19.07 -12.01
N GLY A 123 -1.77 -19.96 -11.79
CA GLY A 123 -0.82 -19.77 -10.72
C GLY A 123 -0.25 -18.39 -10.91
N LEU A 124 -0.69 -17.43 -10.10
CA LEU A 124 0.06 -16.21 -9.93
C LEU A 124 1.45 -16.71 -9.52
N PRO A 125 2.51 -16.37 -10.28
CA PRO A 125 3.84 -16.65 -9.76
C PRO A 125 3.86 -16.04 -8.37
N ALA A 126 4.05 -16.89 -7.36
CA ALA A 126 4.34 -16.44 -6.01
C ALA A 126 5.31 -15.27 -6.18
N ALA A 127 4.99 -14.11 -5.60
CA ALA A 127 5.85 -12.93 -5.63
C ALA A 127 7.26 -13.44 -5.35
N ARG A 128 8.08 -13.52 -6.41
CA ARG A 128 9.25 -14.39 -6.38
C ARG A 128 10.13 -13.90 -5.25
N MET A 129 10.28 -14.73 -4.22
CA MET A 129 11.50 -14.77 -3.44
C MET A 129 12.60 -15.27 -4.39
N ASP A 130 13.10 -14.40 -5.26
CA ASP A 130 14.38 -14.60 -5.93
C ASP A 130 15.51 -14.29 -4.93
N GLU A 131 15.52 -15.01 -3.80
CA GLU A 131 16.64 -15.05 -2.88
C GLU A 131 17.19 -16.48 -2.84
N LEU A 132 18.26 -16.68 -3.63
CA LEU A 132 19.28 -17.71 -3.44
C LEU A 132 20.51 -17.04 -2.82
#